data_AF-A0AAD5VPT6-F1
#
_entry.id   AF-A0AAD5VPT6-F1
#
_cell.length_a   1.000
_cell.length_b   1.000
_cell.length_c   1.000
_cell.angle_alpha   90.00
_cell.angle_beta   90.00
_cell.angle_gamma   90.00
#
_symmetry.space_group_name_H-M   'P 1'
#
loop_
_entity.id
_entity.type
_entity.pdbx_description
1 polymer ?
#
loop_
_entity_poly.entity_id
_entity_poly.type
_entity_poly.pdbx_seq_one_letter_code
_entity_poly.pdbx_strand_id
1 'polypeptide(L)'
;MESSDFAEESTYGSTGIGQLRSDLMKQISSLQKDLAIEVDAQHCDHFPGFNRNLRQAANSVLYATTTLQQIPQTYSNTLLTLIAFQRSYLETRALLDKFQKFDPRSYDKENYKVDLSIMGTVTDRPNLVQDLFKHGVPVWFVRQTIPDQVNICRQVKPTRPDESVGVVLSRWPRAPVFYNGPRSPGMYYGTGNWQPGSIDFSKVSSEEFDFSNVGPEKWAGTSPRADLAPDQAPSPSCSQALSKSTKSRKPYSKHQQAPARTMSINKERFQQSNSPLSLWTIATWVDALRSVDTDPRRILQHNQRSLFRGYMFPDPPALLDEKNGKENLLGWLLIRPSWISTLTGFEPRHATLPSPQQWRSYLRELALDYELVRKDERKFHNSIVQGMSRQARRNQWQREAAKEIFTAPKPIRDLVTSIPWNGHAVWTPTNLSLLDNDYRLAVWDSHEHNFRAELISLDRCVMRDAWKDGKEREHKIRAIFYDKTIFMMQVPSRFKSIASERATDRCTFVEAFRTLVTDWPGEIPKKLAALEFRKEVGFEVVWDFDLMGTVEVMAFKYYCQLFFDYFGRAPTIPHSLPTGSMALTTLCCFDPYAAKLYYNVIIML
;
A
#
# COMPACT_ATOMS: atom_id res chain seq x y z
N MET A 1 25.89 3.89 6.72
CA MET A 1 25.09 3.32 7.81
C MET A 1 25.87 2.14 8.34
N GLU A 2 26.38 2.29 9.55
CA GLU A 2 27.01 1.21 10.30
C GLU A 2 25.93 0.44 11.08
N SER A 3 26.28 -0.75 11.60
CA SER A 3 25.35 -1.49 12.46
C SER A 3 24.96 -0.73 13.73
N SER A 4 25.83 0.18 14.20
CA SER A 4 25.60 1.08 15.35
C SER A 4 24.56 2.19 15.10
N ASP A 5 24.20 2.44 13.83
CA ASP A 5 23.18 3.43 13.46
C ASP A 5 21.75 2.85 13.49
N PHE A 6 21.62 1.53 13.65
CA PHE A 6 20.35 0.83 13.71
C PHE A 6 20.02 0.46 15.15
N ALA A 7 18.90 0.99 15.65
CA ALA A 7 18.38 0.69 16.97
C ALA A 7 17.31 -0.41 16.88
N GLU A 8 17.65 -1.61 17.35
CA GLU A 8 16.70 -2.73 17.42
C GLU A 8 15.58 -2.44 18.44
N GLU A 9 14.36 -2.81 18.07
CA GLU A 9 13.19 -2.63 18.92
C GLU A 9 12.99 -3.88 19.79
N SER A 10 13.53 -3.83 21.02
CA SER A 10 13.47 -4.96 21.96
C SER A 10 12.06 -5.29 22.45
N THR A 11 11.11 -4.35 22.29
CA THR A 11 9.78 -4.39 22.92
C THR A 11 8.88 -5.51 22.40
N TYR A 12 9.06 -5.95 21.16
CA TYR A 12 8.17 -6.91 20.51
C TYR A 12 8.70 -8.35 20.50
N GLY A 13 9.79 -8.65 21.20
CA GLY A 13 10.43 -9.98 21.12
C GLY A 13 10.95 -10.33 19.73
N SER A 14 11.17 -9.32 18.88
CA SER A 14 11.65 -9.42 17.51
C SER A 14 13.15 -9.17 17.48
N THR A 15 13.95 -10.11 16.97
CA THR A 15 15.36 -9.85 16.67
C THR A 15 15.49 -9.30 15.25
N GLY A 16 16.26 -8.23 15.07
CA GLY A 16 16.59 -7.70 13.74
C GLY A 16 15.52 -6.83 13.07
N ILE A 17 14.50 -6.35 13.81
CA ILE A 17 13.60 -5.27 13.40
C ILE A 17 13.88 -4.05 14.29
N GLY A 18 13.93 -2.87 13.70
CA GLY A 18 14.32 -1.66 14.40
C GLY A 18 14.16 -0.42 13.54
N GLN A 19 14.69 0.69 14.04
CA GLN A 19 14.65 1.98 13.37
C GLN A 19 16.04 2.61 13.32
N LEU A 20 16.19 3.62 12.48
CA LEU A 20 17.41 4.40 12.46
C LEU A 20 17.51 5.24 13.75
N ARG A 21 18.73 5.42 14.26
CA ARG A 21 18.99 6.21 15.47
C ARG A 21 18.40 7.62 15.34
N SER A 22 17.83 8.11 16.44
CA SER A 22 16.99 9.32 16.42
C SER A 22 17.74 10.61 16.05
N ASP A 23 19.03 10.71 16.38
CA ASP A 23 19.93 11.79 15.96
C ASP A 23 20.17 11.80 14.45
N LEU A 24 20.43 10.64 13.85
CA LEU A 24 20.62 10.50 12.41
C LEU A 24 19.30 10.79 11.66
N MET A 25 18.17 10.34 12.21
CA MET A 25 16.86 10.68 11.66
C MET A 25 16.59 12.19 11.69
N LYS A 26 16.99 12.91 12.75
CA LYS A 26 16.86 14.37 12.79
C LYS A 26 17.66 15.04 11.68
N GLN A 27 18.86 14.56 11.37
CA GLN A 27 19.68 15.09 10.27
C GLN A 27 19.00 14.85 8.91
N ILE A 28 18.52 13.64 8.65
CA ILE A 28 17.79 13.29 7.42
C ILE A 28 16.54 14.16 7.27
N SER A 29 15.77 14.35 8.34
CA SER A 29 14.59 15.23 8.33
C SER A 29 14.96 16.70 8.09
N SER A 30 16.11 17.18 8.55
CA SER A 30 16.58 18.53 8.25
C SER A 30 16.87 18.68 6.75
N LEU A 31 17.67 17.76 6.19
CA LEU A 31 18.00 17.76 4.77
C LEU A 31 16.75 17.74 3.89
N GLN A 32 15.76 16.91 4.24
CA GLN A 32 14.50 16.85 3.51
C GLN A 32 13.72 18.17 3.57
N LYS A 33 13.69 18.85 4.72
CA LYS A 33 13.00 20.14 4.87
C LYS A 33 13.67 21.24 4.07
N ASP A 34 14.99 21.33 4.16
CA ASP A 34 15.77 22.35 3.43
C ASP A 34 15.57 22.18 1.92
N LEU A 35 15.62 20.94 1.43
CA LEU A 35 15.35 20.63 0.03
C LEU A 35 13.92 20.97 -0.40
N ALA A 36 12.92 20.72 0.46
CA ALA A 36 11.53 21.03 0.16
C ALA A 36 11.30 22.54 0.01
N ILE A 37 11.90 23.36 0.88
CA ILE A 37 11.85 24.83 0.81
C ILE A 37 12.44 25.31 -0.52
N GLU A 38 13.58 24.77 -0.93
CA GLU A 38 14.21 25.13 -2.20
C GLU A 38 13.34 24.74 -3.41
N VAL A 39 12.74 23.55 -3.39
CA VAL A 39 11.85 23.08 -4.46
C VAL A 39 10.58 23.94 -4.55
N ASP A 40 9.99 24.31 -3.42
CA ASP A 40 8.79 25.15 -3.39
C ASP A 40 9.08 26.58 -3.86
N ALA A 41 10.29 27.09 -3.61
CA ALA A 41 10.75 28.37 -4.16
C ALA A 41 10.91 28.35 -5.69
N GLN A 42 11.05 27.17 -6.30
CA GLN A 42 11.10 27.03 -7.75
C GLN A 42 9.68 26.87 -8.31
N HIS A 43 9.10 27.96 -8.80
CA HIS A 43 7.90 27.92 -9.62
C HIS A 43 8.19 28.48 -11.01
N CYS A 44 8.03 27.65 -12.04
CA CYS A 44 8.27 28.05 -13.43
C CYS A 44 7.16 27.58 -14.36
N ASP A 45 6.23 28.47 -14.70
CA ASP A 45 5.13 28.15 -15.63
C ASP A 45 5.61 27.78 -17.05
N HIS A 46 6.83 28.18 -17.40
CA HIS A 46 7.39 27.99 -18.73
C HIS A 46 7.84 26.54 -19.00
N PHE A 47 8.07 25.71 -17.97
CA PHE A 47 8.52 24.31 -18.11
C PHE A 47 7.71 23.34 -17.25
N PRO A 48 6.45 23.06 -17.61
CA PRO A 48 5.57 22.19 -16.82
C PRO A 48 6.13 20.77 -16.63
N GLY A 49 6.84 20.23 -17.63
CA GLY A 49 7.49 18.91 -17.52
C GLY A 49 8.67 18.88 -16.53
N PHE A 50 9.41 19.99 -16.39
CA PHE A 50 10.49 20.09 -15.41
C PHE A 50 9.94 20.13 -13.98
N ASN A 51 8.94 20.99 -13.73
CA ASN A 51 8.30 21.07 -12.42
C ASN A 51 7.74 19.72 -11.97
N ARG A 52 7.16 18.96 -12.91
CA ARG A 52 6.68 17.60 -12.64
C ARG A 52 7.81 16.70 -12.15
N ASN A 53 8.92 16.61 -12.90
CA ASN A 53 10.05 15.75 -12.54
C ASN A 53 10.72 16.17 -11.23
N LEU A 54 10.89 17.48 -11.01
CA LEU A 54 11.46 18.03 -9.79
C LEU A 54 10.61 17.67 -8.57
N ARG A 55 9.29 17.92 -8.65
CA ARG A 55 8.36 17.57 -7.57
C ARG A 55 8.30 16.06 -7.34
N GLN A 56 8.34 15.25 -8.40
CA GLN A 56 8.36 13.80 -8.29
C GLN A 56 9.61 13.28 -7.55
N ALA A 57 10.79 13.83 -7.86
CA ALA A 57 12.03 13.49 -7.14
C ALA A 57 11.93 13.94 -5.68
N ALA A 58 11.49 15.17 -5.41
CA ALA A 58 11.34 15.71 -4.06
C ALA A 58 10.34 14.91 -3.21
N ASN A 59 9.23 14.47 -3.81
CA ASN A 59 8.26 13.59 -3.17
C ASN A 59 8.89 12.25 -2.79
N SER A 60 9.78 11.70 -3.62
CA SER A 60 10.49 10.45 -3.31
C SER A 60 11.41 10.60 -2.08
N VAL A 61 12.04 11.76 -1.90
CA VAL A 61 12.81 12.12 -0.69
C VAL A 61 11.92 12.15 0.54
N LEU A 62 10.77 12.83 0.44
CA LEU A 62 9.78 12.88 1.51
C LEU A 62 9.34 11.47 1.92
N TYR A 63 9.03 10.61 0.96
CA TYR A 63 8.57 9.25 1.25
C TYR A 63 9.62 8.39 1.93
N ALA A 64 10.85 8.39 1.43
CA ALA A 64 11.93 7.63 2.07
C ALA A 64 12.17 8.12 3.50
N THR A 65 12.12 9.44 3.73
CA THR A 65 12.25 10.06 5.06
C THR A 65 11.12 9.61 5.99
N THR A 66 9.87 9.69 5.54
CA THR A 66 8.71 9.29 6.36
C THR A 66 8.74 7.80 6.67
N THR A 67 9.12 6.96 5.70
CA THR A 67 9.25 5.51 5.90
C THR A 67 10.34 5.17 6.93
N LEU A 68 11.51 5.82 6.85
CA LEU A 68 12.58 5.66 7.85
C LEU A 68 12.14 6.11 9.25
N GLN A 69 11.31 7.17 9.33
CA GLN A 69 10.83 7.72 10.60
C GLN A 69 9.73 6.88 11.22
N GLN A 70 8.80 6.37 10.42
CA GLN A 70 7.56 5.80 10.92
C GLN A 70 7.55 4.28 10.93
N ILE A 71 8.35 3.59 10.11
CA ILE A 71 8.18 2.14 9.89
C ILE A 71 9.42 1.40 10.39
N PRO A 72 9.33 0.64 11.51
CA PRO A 72 10.34 -0.33 11.89
C PRO A 72 10.54 -1.34 10.79
N GLN A 73 11.80 -1.58 10.48
CA GLN A 73 12.24 -2.37 9.34
C GLN A 73 13.37 -3.29 9.78
N THR A 74 13.63 -4.31 8.97
CA THR A 74 14.89 -5.04 9.13
C THR A 74 16.07 -4.12 8.79
N TYR A 75 17.25 -4.39 9.37
CA TYR A 75 18.48 -3.65 9.03
C TYR A 75 18.68 -3.50 7.52
N SER A 76 18.46 -4.60 6.80
CA SER A 76 18.43 -4.69 5.34
C SER A 76 17.51 -3.66 4.68
N ASN A 77 16.25 -3.61 5.13
CA ASN A 77 15.25 -2.74 4.54
C ASN A 77 15.52 -1.28 4.90
N THR A 78 15.97 -1.00 6.13
CA THR A 78 16.42 0.34 6.54
C THR A 78 17.57 0.83 5.68
N LEU A 79 18.57 -0.02 5.42
CA LEU A 79 19.70 0.31 4.55
C LEU A 79 19.24 0.64 3.13
N LEU A 80 18.35 -0.18 2.55
CA LEU A 80 17.79 0.08 1.24
C LEU A 80 16.96 1.38 1.23
N THR A 81 16.12 1.62 2.23
CA THR A 81 15.35 2.87 2.32
C THR A 81 16.26 4.09 2.41
N LEU A 82 17.37 3.99 3.16
CA LEU A 82 18.37 5.05 3.23
C LEU A 82 19.08 5.28 1.89
N ILE A 83 19.42 4.23 1.15
CA ILE A 83 20.00 4.34 -0.20
C ILE A 83 19.03 5.06 -1.15
N ALA A 84 17.73 4.77 -1.06
CA ALA A 84 16.72 5.45 -1.86
C ALA A 84 16.59 6.92 -1.49
N PHE A 85 16.59 7.24 -0.19
CA PHE A 85 16.62 8.61 0.28
C PHE A 85 17.81 9.36 -0.32
N GLN A 86 19.03 8.84 -0.15
CA GLN A 86 20.25 9.47 -0.65
C GLN A 86 20.18 9.72 -2.16
N ARG A 87 19.73 8.71 -2.90
CA ARG A 87 19.61 8.81 -4.35
C ARG A 87 18.60 9.86 -4.77
N SER A 88 17.37 9.81 -4.25
CA SER A 88 16.33 10.77 -4.60
C SER A 88 16.73 12.19 -4.19
N TYR A 89 17.44 12.33 -3.06
CA TYR A 89 17.96 13.62 -2.61
C TYR A 89 18.96 14.20 -3.62
N LEU A 90 19.95 13.40 -4.02
CA LEU A 90 20.95 13.81 -5.01
C LEU A 90 20.32 14.08 -6.39
N GLU A 91 19.31 13.30 -6.78
CA GLU A 91 18.55 13.51 -8.02
C GLU A 91 17.78 14.83 -7.99
N THR A 92 17.08 15.14 -6.90
CA THR A 92 16.39 16.44 -6.74
C THR A 92 17.39 17.60 -6.76
N ARG A 93 18.52 17.48 -6.06
CA ARG A 93 19.59 18.49 -6.10
C ARG A 93 20.12 18.69 -7.53
N ALA A 94 20.37 17.62 -8.26
CA ALA A 94 20.84 17.69 -9.64
C ALA A 94 19.80 18.36 -10.56
N LEU A 95 18.50 18.12 -10.34
CA LEU A 95 17.44 18.81 -11.08
C LEU A 95 17.39 20.31 -10.75
N LEU A 96 17.54 20.69 -9.48
CA LEU A 96 17.65 22.10 -9.07
C LEU A 96 18.86 22.77 -9.72
N ASP A 97 20.04 22.16 -9.63
CA ASP A 97 21.26 22.68 -10.24
C ASP A 97 21.13 22.80 -11.76
N LYS A 98 20.54 21.79 -12.40
CA LYS A 98 20.24 21.84 -13.84
C LYS A 98 19.43 23.09 -14.17
N PHE A 99 18.32 23.30 -13.48
CA PHE A 99 17.42 24.40 -13.77
C PHE A 99 17.98 25.78 -13.41
N GLN A 100 18.65 25.91 -12.27
CA GLN A 100 19.16 27.18 -11.77
C GLN A 100 20.46 27.60 -12.46
N LYS A 101 21.31 26.64 -12.84
CA LYS A 101 22.69 26.91 -13.29
C LYS A 101 22.95 26.55 -14.74
N PHE A 102 22.40 25.45 -15.25
CA PHE A 102 22.78 24.91 -16.56
C PHE A 102 21.75 25.20 -17.67
N ASP A 103 20.46 25.17 -17.38
CA ASP A 103 19.41 25.50 -18.34
C ASP A 103 19.50 26.98 -18.81
N PRO A 104 19.83 27.99 -17.97
CA PRO A 104 20.03 29.35 -18.43
C PRO A 104 21.16 29.46 -19.47
N ARG A 105 22.19 28.62 -19.37
CA ARG A 105 23.32 28.58 -20.33
C ARG A 105 22.90 28.09 -21.72
N SER A 106 21.76 27.41 -21.82
CA SER A 106 21.26 26.91 -23.11
C SER A 106 20.73 27.99 -24.05
N TYR A 107 20.45 29.17 -23.50
CA TYR A 107 20.07 30.35 -24.28
C TYR A 107 21.27 31.19 -24.70
N ASP A 108 22.41 30.98 -24.06
CA ASP A 108 23.66 31.67 -24.38
C ASP A 108 24.38 30.96 -25.53
N LYS A 109 24.95 31.75 -26.44
CA LYS A 109 25.71 31.24 -27.59
C LYS A 109 27.16 30.87 -27.24
N GLU A 110 27.54 30.98 -25.97
CA GLU A 110 28.90 30.79 -25.49
C GLU A 110 29.20 29.34 -25.09
N ASN A 111 30.47 28.96 -25.23
CA ASN A 111 30.95 27.67 -24.70
C ASN A 111 31.47 27.88 -23.27
N TYR A 112 30.87 27.17 -22.33
CA TYR A 112 31.26 27.24 -20.93
C TYR A 112 32.39 26.27 -20.62
N LYS A 113 33.27 26.67 -19.71
CA LYS A 113 34.29 25.77 -19.15
C LYS A 113 33.59 24.63 -18.41
N VAL A 114 34.06 23.40 -18.64
CA VAL A 114 33.56 22.20 -17.96
C VAL A 114 33.76 22.31 -16.45
N ASP A 115 32.68 22.17 -15.70
CA ASP A 115 32.66 22.17 -14.24
C ASP A 115 32.94 20.77 -13.70
N LEU A 116 34.17 20.56 -13.24
CA LEU A 116 34.62 19.27 -12.70
C LEU A 116 34.20 19.04 -11.25
N SER A 117 33.47 19.98 -10.62
CA SER A 117 32.96 19.80 -9.25
C SER A 117 31.73 18.89 -9.17
N ILE A 118 31.08 18.63 -10.31
CA ILE A 118 29.90 17.77 -10.41
C ILE A 118 30.24 16.42 -11.03
N MET A 119 29.45 15.40 -10.69
CA MET A 119 29.58 14.07 -11.28
C MET A 119 29.27 14.05 -12.78
N GLY A 120 28.52 15.02 -13.30
CA GLY A 120 28.15 15.14 -14.72
C GLY A 120 27.15 14.07 -15.20
N THR A 121 27.14 13.76 -16.51
CA THR A 121 26.08 12.93 -17.13
C THR A 121 26.63 11.80 -17.99
N VAL A 122 26.05 10.60 -17.87
CA VAL A 122 26.32 9.46 -18.75
C VAL A 122 25.17 9.35 -19.76
N THR A 123 25.47 9.33 -21.06
CA THR A 123 24.43 9.19 -22.10
C THR A 123 24.99 8.52 -23.35
N ASP A 124 24.11 7.88 -24.12
CA ASP A 124 24.36 7.33 -25.45
C ASP A 124 23.84 8.25 -26.58
N ARG A 125 23.28 9.42 -26.23
CA ARG A 125 22.70 10.35 -27.21
C ARG A 125 23.72 11.42 -27.63
N PRO A 126 24.18 11.44 -28.89
CA PRO A 126 25.24 12.37 -29.32
C PRO A 126 24.85 13.84 -29.20
N ASN A 127 23.58 14.18 -29.46
CA ASN A 127 23.09 15.55 -29.38
C ASN A 127 23.16 16.07 -27.93
N LEU A 128 22.76 15.25 -26.96
CA LEU A 128 22.89 15.60 -25.53
C LEU A 128 24.34 15.79 -25.11
N VAL A 129 25.26 14.98 -25.65
CA VAL A 129 26.68 15.10 -25.32
C VAL A 129 27.20 16.47 -25.73
N GLN A 130 26.88 16.90 -26.95
CA GLN A 130 27.31 18.20 -27.44
C GLN A 130 26.69 19.34 -26.63
N ASP A 131 25.38 19.30 -26.37
CA ASP A 131 24.69 20.35 -25.65
C ASP A 131 25.20 20.48 -24.20
N LEU A 132 25.26 19.36 -23.47
CA LEU A 132 25.73 19.36 -22.08
C LEU A 132 27.20 19.80 -21.98
N PHE A 133 28.05 19.34 -22.90
CA PHE A 133 29.46 19.76 -22.92
C PHE A 133 29.60 21.26 -23.18
N LYS A 134 28.83 21.82 -24.13
CA LYS A 134 28.79 23.27 -24.39
C LYS A 134 28.36 24.07 -23.16
N HIS A 135 27.40 23.56 -22.38
CA HIS A 135 26.95 24.18 -21.13
C HIS A 135 27.89 23.95 -19.95
N GLY A 136 29.05 23.32 -20.17
CA GLY A 136 30.07 23.09 -19.16
C GLY A 136 29.73 21.94 -18.20
N VAL A 137 28.89 20.99 -18.59
CA VAL A 137 28.62 19.76 -17.82
C VAL A 137 29.60 18.67 -18.27
N PRO A 138 30.28 17.96 -17.36
CA PRO A 138 31.07 16.78 -17.73
C PRO A 138 30.16 15.70 -18.33
N VAL A 139 30.55 15.11 -19.47
CA VAL A 139 29.74 14.06 -20.13
C VAL A 139 30.57 12.83 -20.45
N TRP A 140 30.02 11.65 -20.16
CA TRP A 140 30.54 10.36 -20.60
C TRP A 140 29.63 9.81 -21.68
N PHE A 141 30.12 9.82 -22.93
CA PHE A 141 29.41 9.27 -24.08
C PHE A 141 29.61 7.76 -24.16
N VAL A 142 28.56 6.98 -23.88
CA VAL A 142 28.56 5.53 -24.02
C VAL A 142 28.21 5.15 -25.45
N ARG A 143 29.10 4.41 -26.12
CA ARG A 143 28.87 3.88 -27.47
C ARG A 143 29.00 2.36 -27.46
N GLN A 144 28.13 1.67 -28.20
CA GLN A 144 28.25 0.22 -28.41
C GLN A 144 29.45 -0.12 -29.31
N THR A 145 29.72 0.74 -30.29
CA THR A 145 30.85 0.62 -31.21
C THR A 145 31.56 1.96 -31.33
N ILE A 146 32.89 1.92 -31.43
CA ILE A 146 33.71 3.11 -31.69
C ILE A 146 34.00 3.09 -33.19
N PRO A 147 33.50 4.06 -33.98
CA PRO A 147 33.83 4.15 -35.40
C PRO A 147 35.34 4.33 -35.61
N ASP A 148 35.88 3.74 -36.68
CA ASP A 148 37.32 3.80 -37.02
C ASP A 148 37.86 5.24 -37.17
N GLN A 149 36.96 6.19 -37.40
CA GLN A 149 37.25 7.61 -37.62
C GLN A 149 37.40 8.41 -36.31
N VAL A 150 37.22 7.80 -35.14
CA VAL A 150 37.33 8.50 -33.85
C VAL A 150 38.79 8.61 -33.43
N ASN A 151 39.29 9.84 -33.34
CA ASN A 151 40.60 10.10 -32.73
C ASN A 151 40.53 9.88 -31.22
N ILE A 152 41.13 8.79 -30.73
CA ILE A 152 41.24 8.48 -29.31
C ILE A 152 42.45 9.24 -28.75
N CYS A 153 42.19 10.38 -28.11
CA CYS A 153 43.26 11.19 -27.52
C CYS A 153 43.99 10.48 -26.37
N ARG A 154 43.25 9.72 -25.55
CA ARG A 154 43.80 9.01 -24.39
C ARG A 154 42.94 7.80 -24.05
N GLN A 155 43.56 6.62 -24.07
CA GLN A 155 42.95 5.43 -23.49
C GLN A 155 43.26 5.38 -21.99
N VAL A 156 42.22 5.25 -21.17
CA VAL A 156 42.35 5.17 -19.71
C VAL A 156 41.76 3.84 -19.22
N LYS A 157 42.42 3.22 -18.24
CA LYS A 157 41.81 2.13 -17.48
C LYS A 157 40.87 2.76 -16.44
N PRO A 158 39.60 2.35 -16.35
CA PRO A 158 38.70 2.84 -15.31
C PRO A 158 39.30 2.51 -13.94
N THR A 159 39.53 3.55 -13.13
CA THR A 159 39.88 3.38 -11.72
C THR A 159 38.60 3.20 -10.94
N ARG A 160 38.56 2.20 -10.07
CA ARG A 160 37.47 2.10 -9.09
C ARG A 160 37.60 3.25 -8.09
N PRO A 161 36.49 3.83 -7.61
CA PRO A 161 36.53 4.75 -6.48
C PRO A 161 37.30 4.10 -5.32
N ASP A 162 38.21 4.85 -4.71
CA ASP A 162 38.87 4.40 -3.50
C ASP A 162 37.88 4.40 -2.33
N GLU A 163 38.09 3.52 -1.35
CA GLU A 163 37.29 3.47 -0.11
C GLU A 163 37.36 4.81 0.64
N SER A 164 38.44 5.58 0.46
CA SER A 164 38.61 6.94 0.99
C SER A 164 37.56 7.95 0.50
N VAL A 165 36.86 7.67 -0.60
CA VAL A 165 35.75 8.50 -1.12
C VAL A 165 34.41 8.13 -0.43
N GLY A 166 34.42 7.20 0.53
CA GLY A 166 33.23 6.75 1.25
C GLY A 166 32.28 5.90 0.40
N VAL A 167 32.74 5.41 -0.75
CA VAL A 167 31.94 4.56 -1.65
C VAL A 167 32.16 3.09 -1.27
N VAL A 168 31.12 2.48 -0.70
CA VAL A 168 31.13 1.05 -0.38
C VAL A 168 30.95 0.24 -1.66
N LEU A 169 32.04 -0.34 -2.17
CA LEU A 169 32.03 -1.18 -3.39
C LEU A 169 31.73 -2.66 -3.13
N SER A 170 31.75 -3.08 -1.86
CA SER A 170 31.41 -4.45 -1.49
C SER A 170 29.93 -4.70 -1.74
N ARG A 171 29.63 -5.77 -2.49
CA ARG A 171 28.24 -6.17 -2.71
C ARG A 171 27.67 -6.70 -1.41
N TRP A 172 26.60 -6.07 -0.93
CA TRP A 172 25.86 -6.63 0.19
C TRP A 172 25.29 -8.00 -0.21
N PRO A 173 25.56 -9.10 0.55
CA PRO A 173 25.23 -10.46 0.12
C PRO A 173 23.76 -10.71 -0.20
N ARG A 174 22.86 -9.91 0.40
CA ARG A 174 21.40 -9.98 0.22
C ARG A 174 20.86 -8.89 -0.72
N ALA A 175 21.71 -8.17 -1.44
CA ALA A 175 21.28 -7.15 -2.39
C ALA A 175 20.43 -7.80 -3.50
N PRO A 176 19.19 -7.30 -3.75
CA PRO A 176 18.37 -7.81 -4.83
C PRO A 176 19.06 -7.62 -6.19
N VAL A 177 18.81 -8.53 -7.12
CA VAL A 177 19.26 -8.37 -8.50
C VAL A 177 18.26 -7.50 -9.25
N PHE A 178 18.59 -6.22 -9.42
CA PHE A 178 17.69 -5.24 -10.06
C PHE A 178 17.72 -5.29 -11.59
N TYR A 179 18.76 -5.91 -12.17
CA TYR A 179 18.88 -6.10 -13.60
C TYR A 179 19.66 -7.38 -13.86
N ASN A 180 19.09 -8.26 -14.68
CA ASN A 180 19.76 -9.45 -15.18
C ASN A 180 19.73 -9.41 -16.71
N GLY A 181 20.86 -9.07 -17.32
CA GLY A 181 20.95 -8.87 -18.76
C GLY A 181 22.31 -8.33 -19.19
N PRO A 182 22.56 -8.20 -20.51
CA PRO A 182 23.78 -7.63 -21.04
C PRO A 182 23.92 -6.16 -20.63
N ARG A 183 25.16 -5.69 -20.44
CA ARG A 183 25.43 -4.27 -20.15
C ARG A 183 24.85 -3.41 -21.28
N SER A 184 23.77 -2.70 -20.98
CA SER A 184 23.00 -1.90 -21.92
C SER A 184 22.44 -0.66 -21.22
N PRO A 185 21.97 0.36 -21.97
CA PRO A 185 21.18 1.46 -21.40
C PRO A 185 20.03 0.97 -20.50
N GLY A 186 19.43 -0.19 -20.82
CA GLY A 186 18.40 -0.85 -20.04
C GLY A 186 18.78 -1.13 -18.57
N MET A 187 20.06 -1.36 -18.28
CA MET A 187 20.57 -1.48 -16.91
C MET A 187 20.38 -0.19 -16.11
N TYR A 188 20.61 0.96 -16.73
CA TYR A 188 20.49 2.28 -16.08
C TYR A 188 19.03 2.70 -15.89
N TYR A 189 18.13 2.28 -16.80
CA TYR A 189 16.69 2.48 -16.62
C TYR A 189 16.11 1.58 -15.51
N GLY A 190 16.58 0.33 -15.42
CA GLY A 190 16.18 -0.61 -14.37
C GLY A 190 16.57 -0.15 -12.96
N THR A 191 17.77 0.43 -12.81
CA THR A 191 18.12 1.12 -11.55
C THR A 191 17.29 2.39 -11.39
N GLY A 192 17.09 3.19 -12.45
CA GLY A 192 16.21 4.36 -12.60
C GLY A 192 14.87 4.31 -11.84
N ASN A 193 14.17 3.19 -11.94
CA ASN A 193 12.79 3.04 -11.46
C ASN A 193 12.66 2.42 -10.06
N TRP A 194 13.76 2.21 -9.35
CA TRP A 194 13.77 1.56 -8.05
C TRP A 194 13.24 2.45 -6.90
N GLN A 195 12.26 1.96 -6.12
CA GLN A 195 11.76 2.63 -4.90
C GLN A 195 11.44 1.64 -3.76
N PRO A 196 11.89 1.91 -2.52
CA PRO A 196 11.43 1.22 -1.31
C PRO A 196 9.97 1.49 -0.98
N GLY A 197 9.28 0.50 -0.43
CA GLY A 197 7.94 0.68 0.13
C GLY A 197 6.82 0.86 -0.90
N SER A 198 7.10 0.79 -2.20
CA SER A 198 6.05 0.53 -3.17
C SER A 198 5.65 -0.94 -3.02
N ILE A 199 4.40 -1.19 -2.64
CA ILE A 199 3.88 -2.55 -2.63
C ILE A 199 3.98 -3.03 -4.08
N ASP A 200 4.85 -3.95 -4.45
CA ASP A 200 4.86 -4.43 -5.84
C ASP A 200 3.85 -5.58 -5.96
N PHE A 201 2.78 -5.38 -6.73
CA PHE A 201 1.85 -6.45 -7.15
C PHE A 201 2.02 -6.78 -8.65
N SER A 202 2.97 -6.12 -9.34
CA SER A 202 3.10 -6.10 -10.80
C SER A 202 3.67 -7.38 -11.40
N LYS A 203 4.35 -8.24 -10.62
CA LYS A 203 4.85 -9.53 -11.15
C LYS A 203 3.78 -10.58 -11.42
N VAL A 204 2.49 -10.28 -11.24
CA VAL A 204 1.39 -11.12 -11.75
C VAL A 204 0.96 -10.67 -13.17
N SER A 205 1.38 -9.50 -13.65
CA SER A 205 0.95 -8.95 -14.95
C SER A 205 1.93 -9.17 -16.10
N SER A 206 3.03 -9.91 -15.91
CA SER A 206 4.01 -10.14 -16.99
C SER A 206 3.65 -11.29 -17.95
N GLU A 207 2.52 -11.97 -17.77
CA GLU A 207 1.91 -12.73 -18.85
C GLU A 207 1.08 -11.75 -19.70
N GLU A 208 1.72 -11.21 -20.74
CA GLU A 208 1.07 -10.40 -21.77
C GLU A 208 -0.11 -11.16 -22.38
N PHE A 209 -1.33 -10.69 -22.15
CA PHE A 209 -2.49 -11.08 -22.95
C PHE A 209 -3.04 -9.84 -23.64
N ASP A 210 -2.96 -9.88 -24.97
CA ASP A 210 -3.43 -8.84 -25.87
C ASP A 210 -4.97 -8.82 -25.88
N PHE A 211 -5.56 -7.72 -25.38
CA PHE A 211 -7.01 -7.53 -25.32
C PHE A 211 -7.61 -7.00 -26.63
N SER A 212 -6.84 -6.88 -27.72
CA SER A 212 -7.34 -6.32 -28.97
C SER A 212 -8.35 -7.20 -29.74
N ASN A 213 -8.59 -8.46 -29.33
CA ASN A 213 -9.45 -9.40 -30.07
C ASN A 213 -10.61 -10.02 -29.26
N VAL A 214 -11.48 -9.20 -28.65
CA VAL A 214 -12.79 -9.70 -28.17
C VAL A 214 -13.92 -8.84 -28.69
N GLY A 215 -14.28 -9.06 -29.96
CA GLY A 215 -15.65 -8.84 -30.43
C GLY A 215 -16.56 -9.97 -29.91
N PRO A 216 -17.86 -9.72 -29.72
CA PRO A 216 -18.76 -10.67 -29.10
C PRO A 216 -19.26 -11.66 -30.15
N GLU A 217 -18.45 -12.62 -30.61
CA GLU A 217 -18.98 -13.73 -31.38
C GLU A 217 -18.11 -15.00 -31.36
N LYS A 218 -18.76 -16.08 -30.92
CA LYS A 218 -18.26 -17.48 -30.83
C LYS A 218 -17.19 -17.55 -29.72
N TRP A 219 -17.01 -18.62 -28.96
CA TRP A 219 -16.35 -19.86 -29.33
C TRP A 219 -16.95 -20.98 -28.48
N ALA A 220 -17.50 -21.98 -29.19
CA ALA A 220 -17.75 -23.30 -28.65
C ALA A 220 -16.42 -23.93 -28.22
N GLY A 221 -16.49 -24.77 -27.19
CA GLY A 221 -15.34 -25.29 -26.48
C GLY A 221 -14.32 -26.01 -27.36
N THR A 222 -13.05 -25.72 -27.12
CA THR A 222 -11.97 -26.68 -27.36
C THR A 222 -10.99 -26.55 -26.21
N SER A 223 -10.92 -27.58 -25.37
CA SER A 223 -9.96 -27.69 -24.27
C SER A 223 -8.71 -28.38 -24.82
N PRO A 224 -7.48 -27.82 -24.67
CA PRO A 224 -6.27 -28.53 -25.04
C PRO A 224 -6.01 -29.64 -24.03
N ARG A 225 -6.20 -30.88 -24.50
CA ARG A 225 -5.83 -32.11 -23.80
C ARG A 225 -4.31 -32.26 -23.90
N ALA A 226 -3.63 -32.32 -22.76
CA ALA A 226 -2.22 -32.65 -22.71
C ALA A 226 -2.00 -34.10 -23.19
N ASP A 227 -1.21 -34.26 -24.24
CA ASP A 227 -0.72 -35.53 -24.74
C ASP A 227 0.36 -36.06 -23.78
N LEU A 228 0.07 -37.19 -23.15
CA LEU A 228 1.09 -38.09 -22.60
C LEU A 228 0.80 -39.48 -23.16
N ALA A 229 1.72 -39.96 -24.00
CA ALA A 229 1.74 -41.31 -24.52
C ALA A 229 2.04 -42.34 -23.40
N PRO A 230 1.60 -43.60 -23.56
CA PRO A 230 1.64 -44.60 -22.50
C PRO A 230 2.91 -45.46 -22.60
N ASP A 231 3.41 -45.94 -21.46
CA ASP A 231 4.20 -47.17 -21.47
C ASP A 231 3.89 -48.07 -20.26
N GLN A 232 4.01 -49.35 -20.54
CA GLN A 232 3.25 -50.48 -20.01
C GLN A 232 3.71 -50.97 -18.63
N ALA A 233 2.76 -51.44 -17.82
CA ALA A 233 3.03 -52.40 -16.75
C ALA A 233 1.98 -53.52 -16.79
N PRO A 234 2.38 -54.81 -16.73
CA PRO A 234 1.43 -55.92 -16.73
C PRO A 234 0.87 -56.19 -15.33
N SER A 235 -0.44 -56.43 -15.27
CA SER A 235 -1.10 -57.04 -14.10
C SER A 235 -0.79 -58.54 -14.03
N PRO A 236 -0.97 -59.20 -12.87
CA PRO A 236 -2.21 -59.98 -12.75
C PRO A 236 -2.86 -60.03 -11.35
N SER A 237 -4.19 -59.98 -11.39
CA SER A 237 -5.20 -60.70 -10.59
C SER A 237 -4.92 -61.12 -9.14
N CYS A 238 -5.82 -60.75 -8.22
CA CYS A 238 -6.63 -61.78 -7.54
C CYS A 238 -7.95 -61.20 -7.00
N SER A 239 -9.00 -61.94 -7.27
CA SER A 239 -10.39 -61.76 -6.87
C SER A 239 -10.57 -62.03 -5.38
N GLN A 240 -11.51 -61.33 -4.74
CA GLN A 240 -12.53 -62.00 -3.90
C GLN A 240 -13.65 -61.02 -3.52
N ALA A 241 -14.84 -61.40 -3.93
CA ALA A 241 -16.11 -60.81 -3.54
C ALA A 241 -16.49 -61.25 -2.13
N LEU A 242 -17.28 -60.43 -1.42
CA LEU A 242 -18.48 -60.89 -0.71
C LEU A 242 -19.39 -59.71 -0.38
N SER A 243 -20.68 -60.03 -0.44
CA SER A 243 -21.85 -59.20 -0.67
C SER A 243 -22.46 -58.58 0.58
N LYS A 244 -23.27 -57.51 0.43
CA LYS A 244 -24.71 -57.51 0.80
C LYS A 244 -25.42 -56.17 0.56
N SER A 245 -26.67 -56.32 0.12
CA SER A 245 -27.83 -55.43 0.25
C SER A 245 -28.10 -54.39 -0.83
N THR A 246 -28.94 -54.84 -1.77
CA THR A 246 -29.66 -54.11 -2.82
C THR A 246 -30.86 -53.34 -2.25
N LYS A 247 -30.92 -52.02 -2.48
CA LYS A 247 -32.18 -51.27 -2.60
C LYS A 247 -32.15 -50.39 -3.85
N SER A 248 -32.88 -50.86 -4.86
CA SER A 248 -33.52 -50.13 -5.97
C SER A 248 -32.89 -48.80 -6.42
N ARG A 249 -32.10 -48.83 -7.50
CA ARG A 249 -31.70 -47.65 -8.28
C ARG A 249 -32.73 -47.39 -9.37
N LYS A 250 -33.40 -46.23 -9.31
CA LYS A 250 -34.12 -45.64 -10.46
C LYS A 250 -33.11 -45.24 -11.55
N PRO A 251 -33.49 -45.26 -12.85
CA PRO A 251 -32.56 -45.00 -13.94
C PRO A 251 -32.04 -43.56 -13.95
N TYR A 252 -30.77 -43.40 -14.29
CA TYR A 252 -30.07 -42.12 -14.45
C TYR A 252 -30.82 -41.18 -15.42
N SER A 253 -31.30 -40.04 -14.88
CA SER A 253 -31.66 -38.87 -15.68
C SER A 253 -30.38 -38.17 -16.14
N LYS A 254 -30.30 -37.87 -17.44
CA LYS A 254 -29.18 -37.22 -18.11
C LYS A 254 -28.84 -35.86 -17.48
N HIS A 255 -27.54 -35.61 -17.34
CA HIS A 255 -26.86 -34.33 -17.14
C HIS A 255 -27.76 -33.07 -17.09
N GLN A 256 -28.26 -32.75 -15.90
CA GLN A 256 -28.44 -31.34 -15.55
C GLN A 256 -27.07 -30.81 -15.16
N GLN A 257 -26.51 -29.96 -16.02
CA GLN A 257 -25.37 -29.12 -15.68
C GLN A 257 -25.71 -28.40 -14.37
N ALA A 258 -24.89 -28.59 -13.34
CA ALA A 258 -25.05 -27.86 -12.09
C ALA A 258 -25.04 -26.36 -12.42
N PRO A 259 -26.05 -25.57 -11.99
CA PRO A 259 -26.05 -24.14 -12.25
C PRO A 259 -24.75 -23.55 -11.70
N ALA A 260 -24.11 -22.69 -12.50
CA ALA A 260 -22.94 -21.93 -12.09
C ALA A 260 -23.19 -21.38 -10.68
N ARG A 261 -22.34 -21.74 -9.71
CA ARG A 261 -22.48 -21.32 -8.30
C ARG A 261 -22.67 -19.80 -8.27
N THR A 262 -23.91 -19.35 -8.06
CA THR A 262 -24.22 -17.94 -7.88
C THR A 262 -23.44 -17.48 -6.65
N MET A 263 -22.56 -16.48 -6.81
CA MET A 263 -21.78 -15.98 -5.69
C MET A 263 -22.74 -15.39 -4.65
N SER A 264 -22.71 -15.95 -3.44
CA SER A 264 -23.43 -15.39 -2.30
C SER A 264 -22.70 -14.13 -1.82
N ILE A 265 -23.36 -12.98 -1.96
CA ILE A 265 -22.90 -11.69 -1.46
C ILE A 265 -23.50 -11.48 -0.08
N ASN A 266 -22.66 -11.18 0.91
CA ASN A 266 -23.13 -10.83 2.24
C ASN A 266 -23.58 -9.36 2.26
N LYS A 267 -24.89 -9.13 2.21
CA LYS A 267 -25.51 -7.78 2.18
C LYS A 267 -25.33 -7.00 3.49
N GLU A 268 -25.14 -7.68 4.62
CA GLU A 268 -24.93 -7.03 5.91
C GLU A 268 -23.60 -6.26 5.94
N ARG A 269 -22.64 -6.64 5.09
CA ARG A 269 -21.35 -5.95 4.97
C ARG A 269 -21.43 -4.57 4.31
N PHE A 270 -22.58 -4.21 3.74
CA PHE A 270 -22.85 -2.88 3.16
C PHE A 270 -23.56 -1.96 4.16
N GLN A 271 -23.57 -2.33 5.44
CA GLN A 271 -24.17 -1.56 6.53
C GLN A 271 -23.14 -1.35 7.64
N GLN A 272 -23.22 -0.21 8.33
CA GLN A 272 -22.39 0.07 9.49
C GLN A 272 -22.80 -0.84 10.66
N SER A 273 -21.82 -1.29 11.44
CA SER A 273 -22.09 -2.09 12.65
C SER A 273 -22.72 -1.21 13.74
N ASN A 274 -23.73 -1.76 14.42
CA ASN A 274 -24.40 -1.14 15.58
C ASN A 274 -23.68 -1.41 16.92
N SER A 275 -22.44 -1.91 16.90
CA SER A 275 -21.69 -2.18 18.14
C SER A 275 -21.43 -0.88 18.93
N PRO A 276 -21.48 -0.88 20.28
CA PRO A 276 -21.09 0.27 21.09
C PRO A 276 -19.63 0.71 20.89
N LEU A 277 -18.77 -0.22 20.47
CA LEU A 277 -17.36 0.01 20.12
C LEU A 277 -17.18 0.38 18.64
N SER A 278 -18.28 0.47 17.87
CA SER A 278 -18.26 0.94 16.49
C SER A 278 -17.74 2.38 16.42
N LEU A 279 -17.03 2.66 15.35
CA LEU A 279 -16.42 3.95 15.12
C LEU A 279 -17.38 4.87 14.40
N TRP A 280 -17.19 6.16 14.62
CA TRP A 280 -17.92 7.18 13.91
C TRP A 280 -17.32 7.42 12.51
N THR A 281 -18.18 7.62 11.52
CA THR A 281 -17.83 8.10 10.17
C THR A 281 -18.94 9.04 9.68
N ILE A 282 -18.62 9.91 8.72
CA ILE A 282 -19.59 10.84 8.15
C ILE A 282 -20.70 10.11 7.39
N ALA A 283 -21.91 10.66 7.45
CA ALA A 283 -23.10 10.08 6.84
C ALA A 283 -22.91 9.79 5.34
N THR A 284 -22.18 10.64 4.63
CA THR A 284 -21.91 10.49 3.19
C THR A 284 -21.21 9.17 2.86
N TRP A 285 -20.27 8.70 3.69
CA TRP A 285 -19.61 7.41 3.50
C TRP A 285 -20.55 6.24 3.78
N VAL A 286 -21.38 6.35 4.82
CA VAL A 286 -22.39 5.34 5.17
C VAL A 286 -23.42 5.18 4.05
N ASP A 287 -23.92 6.30 3.53
CA ASP A 287 -24.90 6.32 2.45
C ASP A 287 -24.29 5.84 1.14
N ALA A 288 -23.04 6.19 0.85
CA ALA A 288 -22.31 5.67 -0.30
C ALA A 288 -22.20 4.14 -0.25
N LEU A 289 -21.79 3.58 0.89
CA LEU A 289 -21.67 2.14 1.09
C LEU A 289 -23.04 1.43 0.96
N ARG A 290 -24.09 2.00 1.57
CA ARG A 290 -25.45 1.44 1.52
C ARG A 290 -26.05 1.48 0.12
N SER A 291 -25.66 2.47 -0.70
CA SER A 291 -26.20 2.66 -2.05
C SER A 291 -25.60 1.76 -3.13
N VAL A 292 -24.63 0.91 -2.78
CA VAL A 292 -23.98 0.01 -3.74
C VAL A 292 -25.01 -0.98 -4.30
N ASP A 293 -25.08 -1.02 -5.64
CA ASP A 293 -25.79 -2.07 -6.36
C ASP A 293 -25.00 -3.37 -6.24
N THR A 294 -25.60 -4.33 -5.53
CA THR A 294 -25.00 -5.64 -5.22
C THR A 294 -25.37 -6.73 -6.21
N ASP A 295 -25.84 -6.40 -7.42
CA ASP A 295 -26.06 -7.40 -8.47
C ASP A 295 -24.74 -8.12 -8.83
N PRO A 296 -24.63 -9.45 -8.63
CA PRO A 296 -23.44 -10.22 -9.00
C PRO A 296 -23.01 -10.07 -10.46
N ARG A 297 -23.92 -9.69 -11.37
CA ARG A 297 -23.63 -9.49 -12.79
C ARG A 297 -22.72 -8.30 -13.06
N ARG A 298 -22.65 -7.36 -12.13
CA ARG A 298 -21.74 -6.20 -12.22
C ARG A 298 -20.28 -6.56 -11.96
N ILE A 299 -20.04 -7.72 -11.34
CA ILE A 299 -18.70 -8.08 -10.93
C ILE A 299 -17.86 -8.48 -12.15
N LEU A 300 -16.84 -7.67 -12.41
CA LEU A 300 -15.89 -7.84 -13.50
C LEU A 300 -15.06 -9.12 -13.31
N GLN A 301 -14.77 -9.79 -14.41
CA GLN A 301 -13.84 -10.91 -14.44
C GLN A 301 -12.44 -10.40 -14.79
N HIS A 302 -11.49 -10.56 -13.88
CA HIS A 302 -10.08 -10.24 -14.12
C HIS A 302 -9.16 -11.15 -13.31
N ASN A 303 -7.94 -11.38 -13.81
CA ASN A 303 -7.00 -12.35 -13.25
C ASN A 303 -6.59 -12.07 -11.80
N GLN A 304 -6.68 -10.81 -11.36
CA GLN A 304 -6.29 -10.39 -10.01
C GLN A 304 -7.43 -10.45 -8.99
N ARG A 305 -8.66 -10.82 -9.41
CA ARG A 305 -9.83 -10.83 -8.53
C ARG A 305 -9.65 -11.76 -7.33
N SER A 306 -9.06 -12.94 -7.55
CA SER A 306 -8.79 -13.91 -6.50
C SER A 306 -7.73 -13.41 -5.49
N LEU A 307 -6.78 -12.59 -5.94
CA LEU A 307 -5.73 -12.02 -5.09
C LEU A 307 -6.30 -11.02 -4.09
N PHE A 308 -7.22 -10.16 -4.53
CA PHE A 308 -7.72 -9.03 -3.74
C PHE A 308 -9.05 -9.27 -3.00
N ARG A 309 -9.61 -10.49 -3.10
CA ARG A 309 -10.89 -10.81 -2.45
C ARG A 309 -10.80 -10.84 -0.91
N GLY A 310 -9.61 -10.97 -0.34
CA GLY A 310 -9.35 -10.93 1.10
C GLY A 310 -9.08 -9.53 1.66
N TYR A 311 -8.46 -9.48 2.84
CA TYR A 311 -8.08 -8.25 3.54
C TYR A 311 -6.58 -8.25 3.85
N MET A 312 -5.94 -7.12 3.62
CA MET A 312 -4.51 -6.93 3.89
C MET A 312 -4.23 -6.79 5.39
N PHE A 313 -5.20 -6.32 6.15
CA PHE A 313 -5.19 -6.18 7.60
C PHE A 313 -6.41 -6.91 8.17
N PRO A 314 -6.48 -7.15 9.50
CA PRO A 314 -7.64 -7.79 10.09
C PRO A 314 -8.95 -7.11 9.66
N ASP A 315 -9.97 -7.91 9.37
CA ASP A 315 -11.33 -7.42 9.12
C ASP A 315 -11.84 -6.74 10.41
N PRO A 316 -12.24 -5.46 10.42
CA PRO A 316 -12.58 -4.77 11.68
C PRO A 316 -13.66 -5.48 12.53
N PRO A 317 -14.72 -6.08 11.96
CA PRO A 317 -15.65 -6.95 12.68
C PRO A 317 -15.03 -8.20 13.34
N ALA A 318 -13.81 -8.60 12.99
CA ALA A 318 -13.08 -9.67 13.69
C ALA A 318 -12.56 -9.19 15.05
N LEU A 319 -12.22 -7.91 15.17
CA LEU A 319 -11.72 -7.29 16.39
C LEU A 319 -12.87 -6.90 17.34
N LEU A 320 -14.06 -6.65 16.79
CA LEU A 320 -15.29 -6.33 17.52
C LEU A 320 -16.12 -7.56 17.98
N ASP A 321 -15.64 -8.78 17.74
CA ASP A 321 -16.34 -10.01 18.14
C ASP A 321 -16.44 -10.11 19.68
N GLU A 322 -17.65 -10.18 20.22
CA GLU A 322 -17.87 -10.31 21.68
C GLU A 322 -17.20 -11.56 22.27
N LYS A 323 -17.03 -12.63 21.49
CA LYS A 323 -16.51 -13.90 21.98
C LYS A 323 -15.00 -14.00 21.95
N ASN A 324 -14.37 -13.46 20.91
CA ASN A 324 -12.93 -13.64 20.66
C ASN A 324 -12.21 -12.35 20.23
N GLY A 325 -12.89 -11.19 20.27
CA GLY A 325 -12.35 -9.92 19.78
C GLY A 325 -11.12 -9.47 20.56
N LYS A 326 -11.08 -9.77 21.86
CA LYS A 326 -9.93 -9.53 22.73
C LYS A 326 -8.69 -10.31 22.31
N GLU A 327 -8.82 -11.61 22.09
CA GLU A 327 -7.75 -12.48 21.59
C GLU A 327 -7.28 -12.01 20.22
N ASN A 328 -8.22 -11.69 19.32
CA ASN A 328 -7.90 -11.22 17.99
C ASN A 328 -7.14 -9.88 18.02
N LEU A 329 -7.56 -8.96 18.89
CA LEU A 329 -6.89 -7.67 19.08
C LEU A 329 -5.47 -7.84 19.62
N LEU A 330 -5.29 -8.61 20.69
CA LEU A 330 -3.95 -8.82 21.27
C LEU A 330 -3.03 -9.56 20.28
N GLY A 331 -3.56 -10.56 19.58
CA GLY A 331 -2.85 -11.24 18.50
C GLY A 331 -2.45 -10.27 17.38
N TRP A 332 -3.33 -9.33 17.01
CA TRP A 332 -3.02 -8.31 16.01
C TRP A 332 -1.91 -7.39 16.50
N LEU A 333 -2.05 -6.81 17.69
CA LEU A 333 -1.05 -5.89 18.25
C LEU A 333 0.33 -6.55 18.41
N LEU A 334 0.38 -7.85 18.75
CA LEU A 334 1.61 -8.62 18.85
C LEU A 334 2.37 -8.68 17.51
N ILE A 335 1.68 -9.00 16.41
CA ILE A 335 2.34 -9.20 15.11
C ILE A 335 2.38 -7.95 14.23
N ARG A 336 1.64 -6.91 14.60
CA ARG A 336 1.41 -5.72 13.79
C ARG A 336 2.72 -5.11 13.24
N PRO A 337 3.80 -4.92 14.02
CA PRO A 337 5.06 -4.40 13.50
C PRO A 337 5.70 -5.31 12.45
N SER A 338 5.81 -6.61 12.74
CA SER A 338 6.37 -7.59 11.81
C SER A 338 5.55 -7.71 10.54
N TRP A 339 4.21 -7.66 10.65
CA TRP A 339 3.30 -7.69 9.51
C TRP A 339 3.48 -6.45 8.64
N ILE A 340 3.43 -5.24 9.20
CA ILE A 340 3.64 -4.01 8.43
C ILE A 340 5.03 -4.00 7.79
N SER A 341 6.06 -4.46 8.49
CA SER A 341 7.42 -4.57 7.93
C SER A 341 7.52 -5.55 6.75
N THR A 342 6.68 -6.59 6.66
CA THR A 342 6.66 -7.43 5.45
C THR A 342 5.92 -6.77 4.29
N LEU A 343 4.97 -5.87 4.58
CA LEU A 343 4.24 -5.15 3.53
C LEU A 343 5.06 -4.01 2.91
N THR A 344 6.04 -3.51 3.66
CA THR A 344 6.97 -2.45 3.23
C THR A 344 8.25 -3.03 2.60
N GLY A 345 8.39 -4.35 2.62
CA GLY A 345 9.51 -5.08 2.03
C GLY A 345 9.52 -5.03 0.50
N PHE A 346 10.67 -5.36 -0.07
CA PHE A 346 10.98 -5.24 -1.50
C PHE A 346 10.46 -6.39 -2.37
N GLU A 347 9.90 -7.44 -1.75
CA GLU A 347 9.44 -8.62 -2.48
C GLU A 347 7.95 -8.48 -2.83
N PRO A 348 7.58 -8.68 -4.11
CA PRO A 348 6.18 -8.66 -4.52
C PRO A 348 5.38 -9.73 -3.78
N ARG A 349 4.15 -9.39 -3.39
CA ARG A 349 3.25 -10.39 -2.81
C ARG A 349 2.65 -11.25 -3.91
N HIS A 350 2.96 -12.53 -3.86
CA HIS A 350 2.41 -13.55 -4.76
C HIS A 350 1.23 -14.31 -4.13
N ALA A 351 1.03 -14.19 -2.82
CA ALA A 351 -0.04 -14.87 -2.10
C ALA A 351 -1.36 -14.10 -2.17
N THR A 352 -2.48 -14.84 -2.15
CA THR A 352 -3.83 -14.27 -2.03
C THR A 352 -4.01 -13.59 -0.67
N LEU A 353 -4.77 -12.50 -0.62
CA LEU A 353 -5.07 -11.84 0.65
C LEU A 353 -5.88 -12.75 1.57
N PRO A 354 -5.57 -12.79 2.88
CA PRO A 354 -6.29 -13.61 3.82
C PRO A 354 -7.78 -13.23 3.91
N SER A 355 -8.63 -14.25 3.94
CA SER A 355 -10.06 -14.07 4.22
C SER A 355 -10.31 -13.65 5.68
N PRO A 356 -11.49 -13.07 6.00
CA PRO A 356 -11.84 -12.73 7.38
C PRO A 356 -11.78 -13.91 8.36
N GLN A 357 -12.02 -15.14 7.90
CA GLN A 357 -11.93 -16.32 8.74
C GLN A 357 -10.48 -16.72 9.00
N GLN A 358 -9.60 -16.61 8.00
CA GLN A 358 -8.17 -16.89 8.16
C GLN A 358 -7.53 -15.91 9.15
N TRP A 359 -7.88 -14.63 9.08
CA TRP A 359 -7.48 -13.63 10.09
C TRP A 359 -7.91 -14.03 11.50
N ARG A 360 -9.20 -14.30 11.73
CA ARG A 360 -9.73 -14.71 13.04
C ARG A 360 -9.01 -15.95 13.60
N SER A 361 -8.85 -16.98 12.77
CA SER A 361 -8.20 -18.22 13.19
C SER A 361 -6.73 -17.97 13.56
N TYR A 362 -6.00 -17.21 12.75
CA TYR A 362 -4.57 -16.94 12.95
C TYR A 362 -4.30 -16.08 14.19
N LEU A 363 -5.02 -14.97 14.35
CA LEU A 363 -4.82 -14.06 15.49
C LEU A 363 -5.16 -14.72 16.82
N ARG A 364 -6.25 -15.51 16.85
CA ARG A 364 -6.62 -16.27 18.04
C ARG A 364 -5.59 -17.32 18.42
N GLU A 365 -5.05 -18.04 17.43
CA GLU A 365 -4.01 -19.05 17.67
C GLU A 365 -2.75 -18.40 18.26
N LEU A 366 -2.33 -17.25 17.73
CA LEU A 366 -1.24 -16.46 18.30
C LEU A 366 -1.53 -16.04 19.74
N ALA A 367 -2.72 -15.51 20.04
CA ALA A 367 -3.03 -15.11 21.40
C ALA A 367 -2.98 -16.26 22.41
N LEU A 368 -3.30 -17.48 21.98
CA LEU A 368 -3.21 -18.70 22.80
C LEU A 368 -1.78 -19.23 22.93
N ASP A 369 -1.02 -19.25 21.83
CA ASP A 369 0.37 -19.74 21.79
C ASP A 369 1.30 -18.88 22.65
N TYR A 370 1.05 -17.57 22.70
CA TYR A 370 1.80 -16.59 23.51
C TYR A 370 1.17 -16.34 24.89
N GLU A 371 0.07 -17.05 25.22
CA GLU A 371 -0.61 -16.94 26.51
C GLU A 371 -1.03 -15.51 26.87
N LEU A 372 -1.42 -14.73 25.85
CA LEU A 372 -1.84 -13.33 26.00
C LEU A 372 -3.16 -13.21 26.76
N VAL A 373 -3.97 -14.26 26.72
CA VAL A 373 -5.23 -14.39 27.46
C VAL A 373 -5.19 -15.69 28.28
N ARG A 374 -5.72 -15.64 29.51
CA ARG A 374 -5.81 -16.83 30.37
C ARG A 374 -6.60 -17.92 29.65
N LYS A 375 -6.04 -19.12 29.59
CA LYS A 375 -6.72 -20.29 29.02
C LYS A 375 -7.97 -20.58 29.85
N ASP A 376 -9.14 -20.55 29.22
CA ASP A 376 -10.39 -21.05 29.80
C ASP A 376 -10.22 -22.57 30.05
N GLU A 377 -9.86 -22.95 31.29
CA GLU A 377 -9.65 -24.36 31.68
C GLU A 377 -10.87 -25.25 31.38
N ARG A 378 -12.07 -24.66 31.31
CA ARG A 378 -13.35 -25.34 31.07
C ARG A 378 -13.51 -25.90 29.65
N LYS A 379 -12.78 -25.39 28.63
CA LYS A 379 -12.93 -25.85 27.23
C LYS A 379 -11.91 -26.90 26.81
N PHE A 380 -10.79 -27.02 27.53
CA PHE A 380 -9.72 -27.96 27.20
C PHE A 380 -10.09 -29.40 27.55
N HIS A 381 -10.92 -29.61 28.58
CA HIS A 381 -11.35 -30.94 29.02
C HIS A 381 -12.27 -31.68 28.01
N ASN A 382 -12.96 -30.96 27.13
CA ASN A 382 -13.89 -31.58 26.17
C ASN A 382 -13.24 -31.97 24.83
N SER A 383 -11.99 -31.56 24.54
CA SER A 383 -11.33 -31.86 23.26
C SER A 383 -10.47 -33.12 23.26
N ILE A 384 -10.28 -33.77 24.41
CA ILE A 384 -9.37 -34.92 24.54
C ILE A 384 -10.06 -36.26 24.16
N VAL A 385 -11.40 -36.29 24.02
CA VAL A 385 -12.15 -37.57 23.92
C VAL A 385 -12.79 -37.85 22.55
N GLN A 386 -12.61 -37.01 21.52
CA GLN A 386 -13.15 -37.32 20.19
C GLN A 386 -12.10 -37.22 19.09
N GLY A 387 -11.95 -38.31 18.33
CA GLY A 387 -11.07 -38.36 17.15
C GLY A 387 -11.32 -37.20 16.19
N MET A 388 -10.29 -36.84 15.41
CA MET A 388 -10.28 -35.63 14.58
C MET A 388 -11.55 -35.46 13.73
N SER A 389 -12.40 -34.52 14.13
CA SER A 389 -13.62 -34.17 13.40
C SER A 389 -13.29 -33.56 12.02
N ARG A 390 -14.27 -33.57 11.09
CA ARG A 390 -14.13 -32.85 9.81
C ARG A 390 -13.80 -31.36 10.00
N GLN A 391 -14.26 -30.76 11.10
CA GLN A 391 -13.94 -29.39 11.50
C GLN A 391 -12.45 -29.26 11.86
N ALA A 392 -11.90 -30.21 12.62
CA ALA A 392 -10.48 -30.23 13.00
C ALA A 392 -9.56 -30.37 11.78
N ARG A 393 -9.91 -31.23 10.80
CA ARG A 393 -9.18 -31.34 9.52
C ARG A 393 -9.26 -30.07 8.69
N ARG A 394 -10.43 -29.43 8.62
CA ARG A 394 -10.60 -28.14 7.92
C ARG A 394 -9.79 -27.03 8.60
N ASN A 395 -9.72 -27.01 9.93
CA ASN A 395 -8.89 -26.08 10.69
C ASN A 395 -7.39 -26.36 10.46
N GLN A 396 -6.97 -27.62 10.38
CA GLN A 396 -5.59 -27.98 10.04
C GLN A 396 -5.18 -27.53 8.64
N TRP A 397 -6.02 -27.76 7.62
CA TRP A 397 -5.79 -27.20 6.29
C TRP A 397 -5.67 -25.67 6.36
N GLN A 398 -6.60 -25.01 7.04
CA GLN A 398 -6.55 -23.55 7.20
C GLN A 398 -5.25 -23.08 7.88
N ARG A 399 -4.69 -23.85 8.81
CA ARG A 399 -3.38 -23.58 9.43
C ARG A 399 -2.22 -23.72 8.43
N GLU A 400 -2.22 -24.76 7.62
CA GLU A 400 -1.18 -24.97 6.60
C GLU A 400 -1.25 -23.90 5.52
N ALA A 401 -2.45 -23.59 5.01
CA ALA A 401 -2.67 -22.49 4.06
C ALA A 401 -2.35 -21.11 4.68
N ALA A 402 -2.53 -20.93 5.99
CA ALA A 402 -2.16 -19.71 6.69
C ALA A 402 -0.65 -19.50 6.73
N LYS A 403 0.19 -20.55 6.72
CA LYS A 403 1.66 -20.40 6.68
C LYS A 403 2.17 -19.79 5.37
N GLU A 404 1.50 -20.06 4.27
CA GLU A 404 1.84 -19.48 2.95
C GLU A 404 1.39 -18.01 2.83
N ILE A 405 0.34 -17.63 3.56
CA ILE A 405 -0.24 -16.28 3.53
C ILE A 405 0.43 -15.37 4.57
N PHE A 406 0.62 -15.87 5.80
CA PHE A 406 1.22 -15.13 6.91
C PHE A 406 2.71 -15.39 6.98
N THR A 407 3.45 -14.75 6.08
CA THR A 407 4.91 -14.89 5.96
C THR A 407 5.70 -14.03 6.96
N ALA A 408 5.02 -13.20 7.77
CA ALA A 408 5.69 -12.35 8.74
C ALA A 408 6.40 -13.16 9.82
N PRO A 409 7.66 -12.81 10.17
CA PRO A 409 8.35 -13.42 11.29
C PRO A 409 7.52 -13.27 12.56
N LYS A 410 7.25 -14.39 13.23
CA LYS A 410 6.61 -14.37 14.54
C LYS A 410 7.63 -13.94 15.60
N PRO A 411 7.23 -13.12 16.60
CA PRO A 411 8.08 -12.84 17.76
C PRO A 411 8.60 -14.10 18.44
N ILE A 412 9.79 -14.06 19.02
CA ILE A 412 10.26 -15.17 19.87
C ILE A 412 9.49 -15.07 21.19
N ARG A 413 8.66 -16.09 21.48
CA ARG A 413 7.74 -16.09 22.63
C ARG A 413 8.40 -15.65 23.94
N ASP A 414 9.55 -16.24 24.27
CA ASP A 414 10.25 -16.00 25.53
C ASP A 414 10.86 -14.59 25.64
N LEU A 415 10.93 -13.86 24.52
CA LEU A 415 11.41 -12.48 24.47
C LEU A 415 10.28 -11.44 24.52
N VAL A 416 9.01 -11.86 24.46
CA VAL A 416 7.88 -10.93 24.51
C VAL A 416 7.62 -10.53 25.96
N THR A 417 8.17 -9.38 26.37
CA THR A 417 8.02 -8.85 27.74
C THR A 417 6.80 -7.96 27.92
N SER A 418 6.33 -7.32 26.85
CA SER A 418 5.14 -6.47 26.85
C SER A 418 4.59 -6.29 25.44
N ILE A 419 3.33 -5.86 25.34
CA ILE A 419 2.74 -5.37 24.08
C ILE A 419 2.45 -3.88 24.27
N PRO A 420 3.24 -2.97 23.69
CA PRO A 420 2.96 -1.55 23.72
C PRO A 420 1.91 -1.17 22.68
N TRP A 421 0.97 -0.32 23.10
CA TRP A 421 -0.05 0.27 22.24
C TRP A 421 -0.48 1.61 22.81
N ASN A 422 -0.71 2.60 21.93
CA ASN A 422 -1.21 3.92 22.34
C ASN A 422 -0.40 4.53 23.51
N GLY A 423 0.92 4.48 23.42
CA GLY A 423 1.84 5.08 24.39
C GLY A 423 2.01 4.35 25.73
N HIS A 424 1.40 3.19 25.93
CA HIS A 424 1.55 2.40 27.17
C HIS A 424 1.54 0.89 26.90
N ALA A 425 1.88 0.07 27.91
CA ALA A 425 1.83 -1.39 27.79
C ALA A 425 0.40 -1.89 28.04
N VAL A 426 -0.29 -2.36 27.00
CA VAL A 426 -1.64 -2.95 27.12
C VAL A 426 -1.60 -4.38 27.64
N TRP A 427 -0.46 -5.06 27.50
CA TRP A 427 -0.23 -6.39 28.02
C TRP A 427 1.20 -6.57 28.52
N THR A 428 1.35 -7.35 29.59
CA THR A 428 2.59 -7.91 30.16
C THR A 428 2.28 -9.31 30.69
N PRO A 429 3.28 -10.16 30.98
CA PRO A 429 3.04 -11.48 31.56
C PRO A 429 2.21 -11.48 32.87
N THR A 430 2.25 -10.39 33.63
CA THR A 430 1.59 -10.27 34.94
C THR A 430 0.31 -9.44 34.90
N ASN A 431 0.13 -8.59 33.89
CA ASN A 431 -0.97 -7.63 33.84
C ASN A 431 -1.48 -7.41 32.41
N LEU A 432 -2.80 -7.29 32.28
CA LEU A 432 -3.47 -6.85 31.08
C LEU A 432 -4.24 -5.55 31.39
N SER A 433 -3.86 -4.45 30.75
CA SER A 433 -4.42 -3.10 30.96
C SER A 433 -5.01 -2.55 29.66
N LEU A 434 -5.98 -3.27 29.08
CA LEU A 434 -6.59 -2.88 27.82
C LEU A 434 -7.83 -2.01 28.07
N LEU A 435 -7.79 -0.74 27.65
CA LEU A 435 -8.89 0.22 27.83
C LEU A 435 -9.85 0.19 26.63
N ASP A 436 -11.08 0.66 26.83
CA ASP A 436 -12.07 0.81 25.73
C ASP A 436 -11.54 1.67 24.57
N ASN A 437 -10.75 2.69 24.91
CA ASN A 437 -10.11 3.53 23.90
C ASN A 437 -9.08 2.74 23.06
N ASP A 438 -8.36 1.80 23.66
CA ASP A 438 -7.39 0.96 22.93
C ASP A 438 -8.09 0.04 21.94
N TYR A 439 -9.25 -0.51 22.30
CA TYR A 439 -10.11 -1.24 21.38
C TYR A 439 -10.55 -0.37 20.20
N ARG A 440 -11.10 0.81 20.48
CA ARG A 440 -11.55 1.75 19.44
C ARG A 440 -10.38 2.13 18.51
N LEU A 441 -9.21 2.41 19.07
CA LEU A 441 -8.01 2.74 18.31
C LEU A 441 -7.51 1.57 17.45
N ALA A 442 -7.51 0.34 17.96
CA ALA A 442 -7.10 -0.84 17.19
C ALA A 442 -8.09 -1.16 16.07
N VAL A 443 -9.39 -0.99 16.31
CA VAL A 443 -10.43 -1.11 15.27
C VAL A 443 -10.25 -0.03 14.22
N TRP A 444 -9.94 1.21 14.64
CA TRP A 444 -9.70 2.33 13.73
C TRP A 444 -8.48 2.09 12.86
N ASP A 445 -7.38 1.63 13.48
CA ASP A 445 -6.15 1.23 12.80
C ASP A 445 -6.43 0.21 11.70
N SER A 446 -7.28 -0.79 11.99
CA SER A 446 -7.70 -1.81 11.03
C SER A 446 -8.54 -1.26 9.88
N HIS A 447 -9.44 -0.31 10.16
CA HIS A 447 -10.23 0.37 9.13
C HIS A 447 -9.35 1.21 8.20
N GLU A 448 -8.49 2.04 8.79
CA GLU A 448 -7.66 3.00 8.08
C GLU A 448 -6.63 2.27 7.19
N HIS A 449 -5.98 1.23 7.71
CA HIS A 449 -5.03 0.43 6.93
C HIS A 449 -5.70 -0.36 5.80
N ASN A 450 -6.86 -0.96 6.03
CA ASN A 450 -7.59 -1.64 4.97
C ASN A 450 -8.10 -0.64 3.92
N PHE A 451 -8.61 0.53 4.30
CA PHE A 451 -9.01 1.58 3.34
C PHE A 451 -7.84 2.01 2.45
N ARG A 452 -6.67 2.31 3.06
CA ARG A 452 -5.43 2.64 2.32
C ARG A 452 -5.04 1.55 1.33
N ALA A 453 -5.01 0.30 1.79
CA ALA A 453 -4.63 -0.86 1.00
C ALA A 453 -5.64 -1.18 -0.13
N GLU A 454 -6.92 -1.00 0.14
CA GLU A 454 -8.00 -1.23 -0.82
C GLU A 454 -8.03 -0.16 -1.90
N LEU A 455 -7.82 1.11 -1.53
CA LEU A 455 -7.77 2.22 -2.47
C LEU A 455 -6.62 2.04 -3.47
N ILE A 456 -5.40 1.72 -3.01
CA ILE A 456 -4.26 1.46 -3.90
C ILE A 456 -4.48 0.21 -4.77
N SER A 457 -5.13 -0.82 -4.23
CA SER A 457 -5.43 -2.04 -4.99
C SER A 457 -6.45 -1.78 -6.10
N LEU A 458 -7.51 -1.01 -5.80
CA LEU A 458 -8.50 -0.59 -6.78
C LEU A 458 -7.84 0.28 -7.86
N ASP A 459 -7.08 1.28 -7.44
CA ASP A 459 -6.42 2.22 -8.35
C ASP A 459 -5.55 1.52 -9.38
N ARG A 460 -4.82 0.48 -8.95
CA ARG A 460 -3.98 -0.34 -9.83
C ARG A 460 -4.77 -1.19 -10.81
N CYS A 461 -5.90 -1.72 -10.38
CA CYS A 461 -6.77 -2.47 -11.26
C CYS A 461 -7.39 -1.57 -12.33
N VAL A 462 -7.81 -0.38 -11.92
CA VAL A 462 -8.49 0.61 -12.76
C VAL A 462 -7.52 1.31 -13.72
N MET A 463 -6.33 1.69 -13.24
CA MET A 463 -5.35 2.53 -13.95
C MET A 463 -4.07 1.77 -14.33
N ARG A 464 -4.20 0.51 -14.78
CA ARG A 464 -3.07 -0.41 -15.00
C ARG A 464 -1.91 0.22 -15.79
N ASP A 465 -2.20 0.93 -16.88
CA ASP A 465 -1.16 1.55 -17.71
C ASP A 465 -0.43 2.71 -17.03
N ALA A 466 -1.13 3.50 -16.21
CA ALA A 466 -0.52 4.60 -15.47
C ALA A 466 0.43 4.10 -14.36
N TRP A 467 0.27 2.85 -13.93
CA TRP A 467 1.13 2.20 -12.94
C TRP A 467 2.44 1.64 -13.52
N LYS A 468 2.72 1.80 -14.82
CA LYS A 468 4.03 1.44 -15.42
C LYS A 468 5.18 2.30 -14.86
N ASP A 469 4.95 3.59 -14.64
CA ASP A 469 5.85 4.47 -13.86
C ASP A 469 5.40 4.54 -12.40
N GLY A 470 4.08 4.55 -12.14
CA GLY A 470 3.48 4.38 -10.81
C GLY A 470 3.67 5.54 -9.83
N LYS A 471 4.75 6.32 -9.95
CA LYS A 471 5.14 7.40 -9.03
C LYS A 471 4.09 8.50 -8.92
N GLU A 472 3.51 8.94 -10.04
CA GLU A 472 2.45 9.96 -10.02
C GLU A 472 1.16 9.44 -9.37
N ARG A 473 0.76 8.20 -9.68
CA ARG A 473 -0.43 7.56 -9.06
C ARG A 473 -0.24 7.43 -7.56
N GLU A 474 0.91 6.92 -7.15
CA GLU A 474 1.25 6.74 -5.74
C GLU A 474 1.25 8.08 -5.00
N HIS A 475 1.73 9.16 -5.63
CA HIS A 475 1.67 10.51 -5.07
C HIS A 475 0.23 10.98 -4.84
N LYS A 476 -0.66 10.85 -5.84
CA LYS A 476 -2.08 11.23 -5.71
C LYS A 476 -2.77 10.44 -4.60
N ILE A 477 -2.49 9.15 -4.47
CA ILE A 477 -3.04 8.32 -3.39
C ILE A 477 -2.54 8.79 -2.03
N ARG A 478 -1.24 9.00 -1.88
CA ARG A 478 -0.65 9.44 -0.61
C ARG A 478 -1.19 10.81 -0.17
N ALA A 479 -1.51 11.70 -1.10
CA ALA A 479 -2.09 13.02 -0.79
C ALA A 479 -3.46 12.96 -0.09
N ILE A 480 -4.16 11.82 -0.16
CA ILE A 480 -5.45 11.59 0.52
C ILE A 480 -5.27 11.37 2.03
N PHE A 481 -4.05 11.03 2.45
CA PHE A 481 -3.73 10.71 3.83
C PHE A 481 -2.90 11.83 4.47
N TYR A 482 -3.25 12.18 5.72
CA TYR A 482 -2.61 13.27 6.47
C TYR A 482 -1.08 13.15 6.55
N ASP A 483 -0.61 11.93 6.78
CA ASP A 483 0.79 11.58 6.95
C ASP A 483 1.50 11.23 5.63
N LYS A 484 0.77 11.26 4.50
CA LYS A 484 1.28 10.94 3.16
C LYS A 484 1.94 9.55 3.05
N THR A 485 1.50 8.61 3.89
CA THR A 485 1.96 7.21 3.85
C THR A 485 0.86 6.25 3.46
N ILE A 486 1.25 5.04 3.04
CA ILE A 486 0.33 3.92 2.85
C ILE A 486 0.17 3.10 4.13
N PHE A 487 1.16 3.14 5.03
CA PHE A 487 1.20 2.35 6.26
C PHE A 487 1.65 3.19 7.44
N MET A 488 0.93 3.07 8.55
CA MET A 488 1.20 3.79 9.79
C MET A 488 1.58 2.83 10.90
N MET A 489 2.58 3.17 11.70
CA MET A 489 2.93 2.38 12.88
C MET A 489 2.42 2.96 14.18
N GLN A 490 2.33 4.28 14.25
CA GLN A 490 1.92 4.98 15.45
C GLN A 490 0.54 5.59 15.24
N VAL A 491 -0.29 5.53 16.29
CA VAL A 491 -1.57 6.23 16.30
C VAL A 491 -1.29 7.73 16.40
N PRO A 492 -1.78 8.55 15.45
CA PRO A 492 -1.58 9.99 15.48
C PRO A 492 -2.33 10.64 16.66
N SER A 493 -1.71 11.62 17.31
CA SER A 493 -2.30 12.32 18.48
C SER A 493 -3.42 13.28 18.12
N ARG A 494 -3.37 13.85 16.91
CA ARG A 494 -4.45 14.62 16.28
C ARG A 494 -4.51 14.19 14.83
N PHE A 495 -5.69 13.80 14.36
CA PHE A 495 -5.84 13.27 13.02
C PHE A 495 -6.93 13.99 12.24
N LYS A 496 -6.52 14.62 11.15
CA LYS A 496 -7.42 15.10 10.11
C LYS A 496 -7.44 14.07 9.00
N SER A 497 -8.59 13.84 8.39
CA SER A 497 -8.76 12.82 7.35
C SER A 497 -9.96 13.12 6.48
N ILE A 498 -10.11 12.36 5.41
CA ILE A 498 -11.31 12.38 4.57
C ILE A 498 -12.61 12.02 5.32
N ALA A 499 -12.51 11.40 6.50
CA ALA A 499 -13.64 11.06 7.36
C ALA A 499 -13.82 12.00 8.56
N SER A 500 -13.05 13.09 8.65
CA SER A 500 -13.16 14.05 9.76
C SER A 500 -14.51 14.76 9.78
N GLU A 501 -15.05 15.00 10.97
CA GLU A 501 -16.39 15.60 11.15
C GLU A 501 -16.51 17.03 10.64
N ARG A 502 -15.46 17.83 10.83
CA ARG A 502 -15.42 19.22 10.37
C ARG A 502 -15.04 19.28 8.90
N ALA A 503 -15.84 19.97 8.10
CA ALA A 503 -15.59 20.16 6.67
C ALA A 503 -14.21 20.79 6.39
N THR A 504 -13.82 21.76 7.23
CA THR A 504 -12.51 22.41 7.20
C THR A 504 -11.34 21.48 7.47
N ASP A 505 -11.56 20.39 8.21
CA ASP A 505 -10.50 19.41 8.51
C ASP A 505 -10.38 18.35 7.41
N ARG A 506 -11.44 18.11 6.62
CA ARG A 506 -11.44 17.10 5.55
C ARG A 506 -11.26 17.65 4.13
N CYS A 507 -11.50 18.94 3.89
CA CYS A 507 -11.56 19.52 2.53
C CYS A 507 -10.34 19.22 1.65
N THR A 508 -9.12 19.29 2.22
CA THR A 508 -7.89 18.98 1.48
C THR A 508 -7.82 17.51 1.04
N PHE A 509 -8.31 16.59 1.88
CA PHE A 509 -8.32 15.15 1.55
C PHE A 509 -9.43 14.78 0.58
N VAL A 510 -10.59 15.45 0.69
CA VAL A 510 -11.67 15.32 -0.30
C VAL A 510 -11.20 15.79 -1.66
N GLU A 511 -10.43 16.88 -1.73
CA GLU A 511 -9.89 17.38 -2.99
C GLU A 511 -8.86 16.43 -3.57
N ALA A 512 -7.91 15.94 -2.75
CA ALA A 512 -6.96 14.91 -3.18
C ALA A 512 -7.67 13.64 -3.70
N PHE A 513 -8.75 13.23 -3.03
CA PHE A 513 -9.56 12.08 -3.45
C PHE A 513 -10.29 12.36 -4.77
N ARG A 514 -10.86 13.56 -4.94
CA ARG A 514 -11.47 14.00 -6.19
C ARG A 514 -10.44 13.94 -7.32
N THR A 515 -9.26 14.52 -7.15
CA THR A 515 -8.18 14.51 -8.15
C THR A 515 -7.72 13.10 -8.53
N LEU A 516 -7.74 12.14 -7.59
CA LEU A 516 -7.45 10.74 -7.90
C LEU A 516 -8.55 10.11 -8.76
N VAL A 517 -9.81 10.32 -8.36
CA VAL A 517 -11.00 9.71 -9.00
C VAL A 517 -11.29 10.31 -10.36
N THR A 518 -10.94 11.58 -10.62
CA THR A 518 -11.11 12.21 -11.95
C THR A 518 -10.34 11.50 -13.06
N ASP A 519 -9.27 10.79 -12.71
CA ASP A 519 -8.48 10.02 -13.67
C ASP A 519 -9.11 8.65 -13.99
N TRP A 520 -10.04 8.18 -13.17
CA TRP A 520 -10.70 6.88 -13.36
C TRP A 520 -11.67 6.91 -14.56
N PRO A 521 -11.98 5.76 -15.18
CA PRO A 521 -12.83 5.70 -16.36
C PRO A 521 -14.32 5.79 -16.01
N GLY A 522 -15.03 6.74 -16.62
CA GLY A 522 -16.49 6.77 -16.57
C GLY A 522 -17.06 8.19 -16.60
N GLU A 523 -18.38 8.30 -16.59
CA GLU A 523 -19.08 9.59 -16.64
C GLU A 523 -19.00 10.37 -15.31
N ILE A 524 -18.92 9.67 -14.17
CA ILE A 524 -18.80 10.34 -12.86
C ILE A 524 -17.45 11.07 -12.73
N PRO A 525 -16.29 10.45 -13.03
CA PRO A 525 -15.00 11.15 -13.10
C PRO A 525 -15.01 12.42 -13.97
N LYS A 526 -15.62 12.39 -15.16
CA LYS A 526 -15.75 13.57 -16.04
C LYS A 526 -16.55 14.70 -15.39
N LYS A 527 -17.65 14.37 -14.70
CA LYS A 527 -18.44 15.36 -13.95
C LYS A 527 -17.65 15.93 -12.77
N LEU A 528 -16.96 15.08 -12.03
CA LEU A 528 -16.10 15.49 -10.91
C LEU A 528 -14.98 16.44 -11.36
N ALA A 529 -14.46 16.29 -12.57
CA ALA A 529 -13.45 17.18 -13.12
C ALA A 529 -13.95 18.63 -13.28
N ALA A 530 -15.25 18.82 -13.50
CA ALA A 530 -15.89 20.13 -13.60
C ALA A 530 -16.29 20.75 -12.25
N LEU A 531 -16.21 19.99 -11.14
CA LEU A 531 -16.59 20.44 -9.80
C LEU A 531 -15.37 20.85 -8.99
N GLU A 532 -14.81 22.02 -9.31
CA GLU A 532 -13.69 22.61 -8.58
C GLU A 532 -14.18 23.43 -7.38
N PHE A 533 -13.96 22.90 -6.16
CA PHE A 533 -14.38 23.52 -4.91
C PHE A 533 -13.22 24.10 -4.07
N ARG A 534 -12.00 24.06 -4.63
CA ARG A 534 -10.80 24.71 -4.11
C ARG A 534 -10.42 25.84 -5.06
N LYS A 535 -10.30 27.07 -4.57
CA LYS A 535 -9.86 28.21 -5.37
C LYS A 535 -8.68 28.91 -4.70
N GLU A 536 -7.66 29.22 -5.47
CA GLU A 536 -6.55 30.05 -5.04
C GLU A 536 -6.86 31.51 -5.38
N VAL A 537 -7.01 32.36 -4.37
CA VAL A 537 -7.32 33.79 -4.52
C VAL A 537 -6.19 34.58 -3.85
N GLY A 538 -5.22 35.03 -4.66
CA GLY A 538 -3.99 35.62 -4.15
C GLY A 538 -3.17 34.58 -3.37
N PHE A 539 -2.90 34.85 -2.08
CA PHE A 539 -2.19 33.93 -1.19
C PHE A 539 -3.12 33.07 -0.33
N GLU A 540 -4.44 33.18 -0.50
CA GLU A 540 -5.42 32.44 0.30
C GLU A 540 -6.07 31.32 -0.51
N VAL A 541 -6.39 30.22 0.18
CA VAL A 541 -7.14 29.11 -0.38
C VAL A 541 -8.57 29.18 0.15
N VAL A 542 -9.52 29.39 -0.76
CA VAL A 542 -10.95 29.47 -0.47
C VAL A 542 -11.60 28.14 -0.82
N TRP A 543 -12.44 27.64 0.09
CA TRP A 543 -13.16 26.37 -0.05
C TRP A 543 -14.66 26.61 -0.18
N ASP A 544 -15.28 26.02 -1.20
CA ASP A 544 -16.72 25.97 -1.36
C ASP A 544 -17.27 24.68 -0.72
N PHE A 545 -17.80 24.79 0.50
CA PHE A 545 -18.24 23.62 1.27
C PHE A 545 -19.53 22.99 0.73
N ASP A 546 -20.38 23.76 0.05
CA ASP A 546 -21.61 23.23 -0.56
C ASP A 546 -21.26 22.38 -1.78
N LEU A 547 -20.33 22.88 -2.62
CA LEU A 547 -19.80 22.12 -3.74
C LEU A 547 -18.97 20.92 -3.27
N MET A 548 -18.21 21.05 -2.18
CA MET A 548 -17.51 19.93 -1.54
C MET A 548 -18.48 18.81 -1.16
N GLY A 549 -19.62 19.13 -0.54
CA GLY A 549 -20.64 18.13 -0.19
C GLY A 549 -21.17 17.37 -1.41
N THR A 550 -21.32 18.06 -2.55
CA THR A 550 -21.69 17.43 -3.83
C THR A 550 -20.60 16.47 -4.33
N VAL A 551 -19.34 16.89 -4.26
CA VAL A 551 -18.18 16.07 -4.61
C VAL A 551 -18.10 14.82 -3.74
N GLU A 552 -18.28 14.94 -2.42
CA GLU A 552 -18.28 13.80 -1.49
C GLU A 552 -19.32 12.75 -1.90
N VAL A 553 -20.56 13.17 -2.11
CA VAL A 553 -21.65 12.26 -2.51
C VAL A 553 -21.31 11.52 -3.80
N MET A 554 -20.79 12.23 -4.81
CA MET A 554 -20.49 11.64 -6.12
C MET A 554 -19.27 10.72 -6.07
N ALA A 555 -18.17 11.19 -5.49
CA ALA A 555 -16.90 10.47 -5.47
C ALA A 555 -16.97 9.22 -4.57
N PHE A 556 -17.59 9.32 -3.39
CA PHE A 556 -17.66 8.19 -2.46
C PHE A 556 -18.57 7.08 -2.97
N LYS A 557 -19.73 7.43 -3.54
CA LYS A 557 -20.62 6.46 -4.20
C LYS A 557 -19.92 5.73 -5.34
N TYR A 558 -19.22 6.49 -6.18
CA TYR A 558 -18.49 5.93 -7.31
C TYR A 558 -17.36 5.00 -6.86
N TYR A 559 -16.58 5.38 -5.84
CA TYR A 559 -15.59 4.49 -5.23
C TYR A 559 -16.22 3.19 -4.72
N CYS A 560 -17.27 3.29 -3.91
CA CYS A 560 -17.88 2.11 -3.30
C CYS A 560 -18.45 1.15 -4.36
N GLN A 561 -19.10 1.69 -5.40
CA GLN A 561 -19.61 0.89 -6.50
C GLN A 561 -18.48 0.27 -7.31
N LEU A 562 -17.47 1.05 -7.69
CA LEU A 562 -16.36 0.56 -8.51
C LEU A 562 -15.57 -0.52 -7.77
N PHE A 563 -15.35 -0.35 -6.46
CA PHE A 563 -14.72 -1.38 -5.64
C PHE A 563 -15.51 -2.70 -5.65
N PHE A 564 -16.83 -2.63 -5.50
CA PHE A 564 -17.69 -3.82 -5.60
C PHE A 564 -17.64 -4.44 -7.00
N ASP A 565 -17.70 -3.64 -8.05
CA ASP A 565 -17.64 -4.10 -9.43
C ASP A 565 -16.32 -4.85 -9.71
N TYR A 566 -15.19 -4.45 -9.12
CA TYR A 566 -13.91 -5.18 -9.27
C TYR A 566 -13.79 -6.40 -8.34
N PHE A 567 -14.10 -6.26 -7.05
CA PHE A 567 -13.73 -7.27 -6.04
C PHE A 567 -14.90 -8.13 -5.55
N GLY A 568 -16.14 -7.73 -5.83
CA GLY A 568 -17.35 -8.46 -5.45
C GLY A 568 -17.60 -8.53 -3.94
N ARG A 569 -17.05 -7.58 -3.17
CA ARG A 569 -17.29 -7.41 -1.73
C ARG A 569 -17.43 -5.93 -1.37
N ALA A 570 -17.98 -5.65 -0.21
CA ALA A 570 -18.00 -4.29 0.33
C ALA A 570 -16.57 -3.76 0.55
N PRO A 571 -16.29 -2.49 0.21
CA PRO A 571 -15.07 -1.82 0.63
C PRO A 571 -15.10 -1.51 2.13
N THR A 572 -13.91 -1.38 2.69
CA THR A 572 -13.67 -0.73 3.96
C THR A 572 -13.75 0.78 3.74
N ILE A 573 -14.62 1.46 4.50
CA ILE A 573 -14.75 2.92 4.47
C ILE A 573 -13.92 3.57 5.59
N PRO A 574 -13.43 4.80 5.41
CA PRO A 574 -12.65 5.50 6.42
C PRO A 574 -13.52 5.91 7.61
N HIS A 575 -12.91 6.02 8.77
CA HIS A 575 -13.56 6.41 10.03
C HIS A 575 -12.76 7.50 10.74
N SER A 576 -13.42 8.35 11.52
CA SER A 576 -12.73 9.33 12.35
C SER A 576 -11.94 8.64 13.46
N LEU A 577 -10.78 9.22 13.77
CA LEU A 577 -9.99 8.80 14.92
C LEU A 577 -10.81 9.00 16.21
N PRO A 578 -10.91 7.98 17.08
CA PRO A 578 -11.48 8.13 18.41
C PRO A 578 -10.78 9.24 19.18
N THR A 579 -11.52 10.29 19.55
CA THR A 579 -11.07 11.24 20.56
C THR A 579 -11.36 10.63 21.93
N GLY A 580 -10.32 10.44 22.75
CA GLY A 580 -10.49 9.89 24.10
C GLY A 580 -11.54 10.69 24.87
N SER A 581 -12.44 9.99 25.55
CA SER A 581 -13.57 10.55 26.32
C SER A 581 -13.20 11.80 27.12
N MET A 582 -13.57 12.97 26.60
CA MET A 582 -14.09 14.06 27.40
C MET A 582 -15.55 14.27 26.98
N ALA A 583 -16.44 13.65 27.74
CA ALA A 583 -17.86 13.96 27.85
C ALA A 583 -18.65 14.15 26.53
N LEU A 584 -19.11 13.06 25.93
CA LEU A 584 -20.40 13.06 25.25
C LEU A 584 -21.51 13.03 26.33
N THR A 585 -21.78 14.19 26.92
CA THR A 585 -23.06 14.43 27.58
C THR A 585 -23.77 15.51 26.80
N THR A 586 -24.77 15.06 26.03
CA THR A 586 -25.85 15.86 25.44
C THR A 586 -25.45 16.77 24.29
N LEU A 587 -25.75 16.34 23.07
CA LEU A 587 -26.39 17.15 22.02
C LEU A 587 -26.84 16.22 20.89
N CYS A 588 -27.90 15.47 21.17
CA CYS A 588 -28.80 15.03 20.11
C CYS A 588 -29.46 16.27 19.51
N CYS A 589 -29.55 16.31 18.17
CA CYS A 589 -30.36 17.22 17.38
C CYS A 589 -29.95 18.70 17.38
N PHE A 590 -29.10 19.11 16.43
CA PHE A 590 -29.16 20.47 15.88
C PHE A 590 -29.27 20.43 14.36
N ASP A 591 -30.37 20.99 13.90
CA ASP A 591 -30.76 21.25 12.52
C ASP A 591 -29.77 22.24 11.85
N PRO A 592 -29.20 21.92 10.67
CA PRO A 592 -28.22 22.78 10.00
C PRO A 592 -28.79 24.09 9.42
N TYR A 593 -30.08 24.40 9.55
CA TYR A 593 -30.68 25.62 8.98
C TYR A 593 -30.71 26.88 9.88
N ALA A 594 -30.25 26.81 11.14
CA ALA A 594 -30.35 27.95 12.07
C ALA A 594 -29.12 28.90 12.12
N ALA A 595 -28.00 28.57 11.47
CA ALA A 595 -26.74 29.33 11.62
C ALA A 595 -26.59 30.59 10.72
N LYS A 596 -27.63 31.00 9.98
CA LYS A 596 -27.58 32.17 9.08
C LYS A 596 -27.87 33.53 9.74
N LEU A 597 -28.12 33.59 11.05
CA LEU A 597 -28.54 34.83 11.73
C LEU A 597 -27.54 35.43 12.74
N TYR A 598 -26.41 34.77 13.03
CA TYR A 598 -25.48 35.26 14.07
C TYR A 598 -24.16 35.86 13.55
N TYR A 599 -23.92 35.90 12.24
CA TYR A 599 -22.68 36.47 11.67
C TYR A 599 -22.77 37.93 11.19
N ASN A 600 -23.95 38.58 11.30
CA ASN A 600 -24.16 39.95 10.82
C ASN A 600 -24.28 41.03 11.93
N VAL A 601 -23.86 40.76 13.17
CA VAL A 601 -23.97 41.75 14.28
C VAL A 601 -22.62 42.08 14.96
N ILE A 602 -21.49 41.53 14.51
CA ILE A 602 -20.14 41.85 15.07
C ILE A 602 -19.23 42.58 14.07
N ILE A 603 -19.84 43.32 13.13
CA ILE A 603 -19.15 44.37 12.35
C ILE A 603 -20.12 45.54 12.25
N MET A 604 -20.27 46.32 13.33
CA MET A 604 -20.75 47.72 13.38
C MET A 604 -21.00 48.17 14.84
N LEU A 605 -20.03 47.93 15.73
CA LEU A 605 -19.70 48.69 16.94
C LEU A 605 -18.21 48.44 17.22
#